data_AF-A0A3C2B5X8-F1
#
_entry.id   AF-A0A3C2B5X8-F1
#
_cell.length_a   1.000
_cell.length_b   1.000
_cell.length_c   1.000
_cell.angle_alpha   90.00
_cell.angle_beta   90.00
_cell.angle_gamma   90.00
#
_symmetry.space_group_name_H-M   'P 1'
#
loop_
_entity.id
_entity.type
_entity.pdbx_description
1 polymer ?
#
loop_
_entity_poly.entity_id
_entity_poly.type
_entity_poly.pdbx_seq_one_letter_code
_entity_poly.pdbx_strand_id
1 'polypeptide(L)'
;MAAQAWFQQGDVDVQPGTTAVLQLTVMNLADTTDSFVVTPYGMAAGYTTIQPAMLTLFGGAQETIDVELRPPMLPSTTAGPT
;
A
#
# COMPACT_ATOMS: atom_id res chain seq x y z
N MET A 1 18.79 -2.78 -7.50
CA MET A 1 17.44 -2.61 -6.92
C MET A 1 17.38 -3.39 -5.61
N ALA A 2 17.48 -2.67 -4.50
CA ALA A 2 17.27 -3.22 -3.16
C ALA A 2 16.34 -2.24 -2.43
N ALA A 3 15.23 -2.73 -1.90
CA ALA A 3 14.27 -1.90 -1.19
C ALA A 3 13.68 -2.67 -0.01
N GLN A 4 13.23 -1.92 0.99
CA GLN A 4 12.46 -2.41 2.11
C GLN A 4 11.16 -1.63 2.20
N ALA A 5 10.10 -2.30 2.65
CA ALA A 5 8.83 -1.65 2.94
C ALA A 5 8.22 -2.26 4.20
N TRP A 6 7.62 -1.43 5.04
CA TRP A 6 6.94 -1.86 6.26
C TRP A 6 5.77 -0.96 6.58
N PHE A 7 4.71 -1.54 7.13
CA PHE A 7 3.60 -0.78 7.67
C PHE A 7 3.97 -0.24 9.06
N GLN A 8 3.44 0.93 9.40
CA GLN A 8 3.57 1.50 10.75
C GLN A 8 2.80 0.68 11.80
N GLN A 9 1.85 -0.15 11.36
CA GLN A 9 1.00 -1.00 12.20
C GLN A 9 1.08 -2.46 11.69
N GLY A 10 0.95 -3.43 12.59
CA GLY A 10 1.03 -4.85 12.25
C GLY A 10 -0.27 -5.39 11.65
N ASP A 11 -1.31 -5.48 12.47
CA ASP A 11 -2.64 -5.95 12.07
C ASP A 11 -3.68 -4.84 12.25
N VAL A 12 -4.71 -4.83 11.38
CA VAL A 12 -5.84 -3.92 11.47
C VAL A 12 -7.16 -4.65 11.20
N ASP A 13 -8.14 -4.42 12.06
CA ASP A 13 -9.52 -4.85 11.83
C ASP A 13 -10.32 -3.71 11.22
N VAL A 14 -10.79 -3.88 9.99
CA VAL A 14 -11.59 -2.87 9.28
C VAL A 14 -13.05 -3.31 9.21
N GLN A 15 -13.96 -2.48 9.71
CA GLN A 15 -15.38 -2.78 9.66
C GLN A 15 -15.91 -2.68 8.22
N PRO A 16 -16.79 -3.60 7.76
CA PRO A 16 -17.40 -3.51 6.44
C PRO A 16 -18.07 -2.15 6.20
N GLY A 17 -17.86 -1.57 5.02
CA GLY A 17 -18.43 -0.26 4.66
C GLY A 17 -17.73 0.94 5.31
N THR A 18 -16.67 0.72 6.08
CA THR A 18 -15.83 1.81 6.63
C THR A 18 -14.54 1.98 5.82
N THR A 19 -13.89 3.11 6.00
CA THR A 19 -12.58 3.40 5.40
C THR A 19 -11.51 3.33 6.47
N ALA A 20 -10.41 2.64 6.17
CA ALA A 20 -9.19 2.68 6.96
C ALA A 20 -8.04 3.23 6.11
N VAL A 21 -7.14 4.00 6.72
CA VAL A 21 -5.92 4.49 6.07
C VAL A 21 -4.73 3.98 6.86
N LEU A 22 -3.85 3.25 6.18
CA LEU A 22 -2.60 2.73 6.71
C LEU A 22 -1.43 3.47 6.10
N GLN A 23 -0.34 3.57 6.86
CA GLN A 23 0.91 4.17 6.39
C GLN A 23 1.93 3.09 6.08
N LEU A 24 2.39 3.07 4.84
CA LEU A 24 3.47 2.20 4.36
C LEU A 24 4.72 3.05 4.13
N THR A 25 5.81 2.73 4.81
CA THR A 25 7.11 3.36 4.54
C THR A 25 7.90 2.49 3.58
N VAL A 26 8.43 3.10 2.52
CA VAL A 26 9.28 2.47 1.51
C VAL A 26 10.66 3.12 1.56
N MET A 27 11.71 2.30 1.64
CA MET A 27 13.10 2.75 1.68
C MET A 27 13.90 2.14 0.53
N ASN A 28 14.60 3.00 -0.21
CA ASN A 28 15.60 2.58 -1.19
C ASN A 28 16.91 2.27 -0.48
N LEU A 29 17.35 1.01 -0.51
CA LEU A 29 18.60 0.57 0.10
C LEU A 29 19.79 0.66 -0.83
N ALA A 30 19.58 0.96 -2.11
CA ALA A 30 20.65 1.22 -3.05
C ALA A 30 21.24 2.63 -2.82
N ASP A 31 22.37 2.90 -3.46
CA ASP A 31 23.02 4.21 -3.54
C ASP A 31 22.63 5.00 -4.81
N THR A 32 21.87 4.39 -5.71
CA THR A 32 21.33 5.00 -6.93
C THR A 32 19.86 5.38 -6.80
N THR A 33 19.40 6.35 -7.58
CA THR A 33 17.96 6.65 -7.71
C THR A 33 17.24 5.49 -8.38
N ASP A 34 16.17 5.01 -7.75
CA ASP A 34 15.29 3.96 -8.26
C ASP A 34 13.83 4.43 -8.25
N SER A 35 13.04 3.89 -9.18
CA SER A 35 11.58 4.09 -9.21
C SER A 35 10.87 2.80 -8.80
N PHE A 36 9.91 2.93 -7.88
CA PHE A 36 9.13 1.84 -7.31
C PHE A 36 7.65 2.00 -7.65
N VAL A 37 6.98 0.89 -7.97
CA VAL A 37 5.53 0.83 -8.12
C VAL A 37 4.98 -0.05 -7.01
N VAL A 38 4.04 0.49 -6.24
CA VAL A 38 3.39 -0.25 -5.16
C VAL A 38 2.00 -0.66 -5.65
N THR A 39 1.77 -1.97 -5.69
CA THR A 39 0.51 -2.55 -6.17
C THR A 39 -0.06 -3.45 -5.08
N PRO A 40 -1.34 -3.26 -4.68
CA PRO A 40 -1.95 -4.15 -3.73
C PRO A 40 -2.20 -5.52 -4.36
N TYR A 41 -2.13 -6.59 -3.57
CA TYR A 41 -2.32 -7.96 -4.05
C TYR A 41 -3.32 -8.72 -3.17
N GLY A 42 -3.90 -9.78 -3.75
CA GLY A 42 -4.86 -10.66 -3.09
C GLY A 42 -6.27 -10.09 -3.02
N MET A 43 -7.09 -10.65 -2.13
CA MET A 43 -8.52 -10.31 -2.02
C MET A 43 -8.77 -8.83 -1.71
N ALA A 44 -7.85 -8.19 -0.99
CA ALA A 44 -7.96 -6.79 -0.63
C ALA A 44 -7.68 -5.83 -1.80
N ALA A 45 -7.05 -6.29 -2.87
CA ALA A 45 -6.60 -5.42 -3.96
C ALA A 45 -7.75 -4.63 -4.59
N GLY A 46 -8.91 -5.24 -4.82
CA GLY A 46 -10.01 -4.53 -5.47
C GLY A 46 -10.78 -3.53 -4.60
N TYR A 47 -10.40 -3.38 -3.32
CA TYR A 47 -10.90 -2.30 -2.47
C TYR A 47 -9.77 -1.51 -1.78
N THR A 48 -8.53 -1.67 -2.26
CA THR A 48 -7.36 -0.94 -1.76
C THR A 48 -6.93 0.10 -2.78
N THR A 49 -6.66 1.32 -2.32
CA THR A 49 -6.11 2.42 -3.11
C THR A 49 -4.80 2.88 -2.48
N ILE A 50 -3.76 3.07 -3.29
CA ILE A 50 -2.44 3.48 -2.82
C ILE A 50 -2.10 4.85 -3.40
N GLN A 51 -1.69 5.78 -2.53
CA GLN A 51 -1.39 7.16 -2.91
C GLN A 51 -0.14 7.68 -2.18
N PRO A 52 0.91 8.08 -2.91
CA PRO A 52 1.17 7.80 -4.34
C PRO A 52 1.49 6.30 -4.59
N ALA A 53 1.01 5.76 -5.72
CA ALA A 53 1.31 4.38 -6.13
C ALA A 53 2.69 4.21 -6.81
N MET A 54 3.29 5.32 -7.25
CA MET A 54 4.61 5.36 -7.88
C MET A 54 5.51 6.32 -7.10
N LEU A 55 6.70 5.83 -6.76
CA LEU A 55 7.70 6.54 -5.98
C LEU A 55 9.00 6.62 -6.75
N THR A 56 9.67 7.77 -6.71
CA THR A 56 11.05 7.90 -7.19
C THR A 56 11.91 8.33 -6.03
N LEU A 57 12.77 7.41 -5.57
CA LEU A 57 13.57 7.59 -4.37
C LEU A 57 15.05 7.63 -4.70
N PHE A 58 15.74 8.63 -4.16
CA PHE A 58 17.19 8.66 -4.16
C PHE A 58 17.77 7.50 -3.34
N GLY A 59 19.03 7.15 -3.58
CA GLY A 59 19.70 6.12 -2.79
C GLY A 59 19.71 6.45 -1.30
N GLY A 60 19.33 5.49 -0.45
CA GLY A 60 19.19 5.65 0.99
C GLY A 60 17.97 6.46 1.45
N ALA A 61 17.15 7.00 0.53
CA ALA A 61 15.96 7.77 0.89
C ALA A 61 14.78 6.86 1.22
N GLN A 62 13.86 7.38 2.03
CA GLN A 62 12.58 6.74 2.34
C GLN A 62 11.42 7.72 2.17
N GLU A 63 10.26 7.19 1.82
CA GLU A 63 9.01 7.93 1.70
C GLU A 63 7.88 7.12 2.33
N THR A 64 6.89 7.80 2.89
CA THR A 64 5.70 7.17 3.46
C THR A 64 4.50 7.48 2.57
N ILE A 65 3.76 6.44 2.22
CA ILE A 65 2.58 6.52 1.37
C ILE A 65 1.34 6.04 2.14
N ASP A 66 0.20 6.54 1.72
CA ASP A 66 -1.08 6.14 2.26
C ASP A 66 -1.66 4.96 1.48
N VAL A 67 -2.09 3.95 2.23
CA VAL A 67 -2.79 2.77 1.75
C VAL A 67 -4.20 2.81 2.32
N GLU A 68 -5.15 3.18 1.47
CA GLU A 68 -6.55 3.31 1.83
C GLU A 68 -7.31 2.02 1.53
N LEU A 69 -8.01 1.49 2.52
CA LEU A 69 -8.88 0.31 2.39
C LEU A 69 -10.33 0.74 2.53
N ARG A 70 -11.16 0.32 1.57
CA ARG A 70 -12.60 0.58 1.54
C ARG A 70 -13.40 -0.71 1.35
N PRO A 71 -13.33 -1.67 2.29
CA PRO A 71 -14.06 -2.92 2.17
C PRO A 71 -15.56 -2.67 1.94
N PRO A 72 -16.20 -3.42 1.02
CA PRO A 72 -17.62 -3.24 0.72
C PRO A 72 -18.50 -3.53 1.94
N MET A 73 -19.69 -2.91 1.96
CA MET A 73 -20.66 -3.10 3.06
C MET A 73 -21.17 -4.55 3.16
N LEU A 74 -21.23 -5.26 2.03
CA LEU A 74 -21.51 -6.69 2.00
C LEU A 74 -20.16 -7.44 1.96
N PRO A 75 -19.76 -8.15 3.03
CA PRO A 75 -18.47 -8.84 3.07
C PRO A 75 -18.38 -9.99 2.06
N SER A 76 -19.51 -10.47 1.53
CA SER A 76 -19.57 -11.45 0.44
C SER A 76 -19.31 -10.85 -0.95
N THR A 77 -19.23 -9.52 -1.07
CA THR A 77 -18.93 -8.86 -2.34
C THR A 77 -17.43 -8.98 -2.62
N THR A 78 -17.10 -9.82 -3.59
CA THR A 78 -15.75 -9.90 -4.15
C THR A 78 -15.36 -8.58 -4.80
N ALA A 79 -14.08 -8.24 -4.71
CA ALA A 79 -13.44 -7.28 -5.59
C ALA A 79 -13.82 -7.57 -7.06
N GLY A 80 -14.17 -6.53 -7.83
CA GLY A 80 -14.39 -6.65 -9.28
C GLY A 80 -13.14 -7.18 -9.99
N PRO A 81 -13.25 -7.68 -11.24
CA PRO A 81 -12.14 -8.32 -11.94
C PRO A 81 -10.95 -7.38 -12.07
N THR A 82 -9.76 -7.88 -11.71
CA THR A 82 -8.45 -7.23 -11.86
C THR A 82 -7.87 -7.44 -13.25
#